data_AF-A0A520K361-F1
#
_entry.id   AF-A0A520K361-F1
#
_cell.length_a   1.000
_cell.length_b   1.000
_cell.length_c   1.000
_cell.angle_alpha   90.00
_cell.angle_beta   90.00
_cell.angle_gamma   90.00
#
_symmetry.space_group_name_H-M   'P 1'
#
loop_
_entity.id
_entity.type
_entity.pdbx_description
1 polymer ?
#
loop_
_entity_poly.entity_id
_entity_poly.type
_entity_poly.pdbx_seq_one_letter_code
_entity_poly.pdbx_strand_id
1 'polypeptide(L)'
;MSVEFIDKGKAEEIARAFAQRRFEGSQITIAATERTEVAGIPVYEVVGDSETPTVKLSFTVQIDAKTGKVFGLHLFHGLQGYQRSTDGFYLVKTG
;
A
#
# COMPACT_ATOMS: atom_id res chain seq x y z
N MET A 1 -22.53 5.82 -18.53
CA MET A 1 -21.11 6.17 -18.69
C MET A 1 -20.30 5.18 -17.88
N SER A 2 -19.48 4.36 -18.52
CA SER A 2 -18.57 3.46 -17.82
C SER A 2 -17.44 4.32 -17.23
N VAL A 3 -17.30 4.34 -15.91
CA VAL A 3 -16.19 5.06 -15.27
C VAL A 3 -14.93 4.24 -15.56
N GLU A 4 -14.03 4.81 -16.35
CA GLU A 4 -12.76 4.17 -16.68
C GLU A 4 -11.81 4.35 -15.49
N PHE A 5 -11.40 3.24 -14.90
CA PHE A 5 -10.43 3.20 -13.82
C PHE A 5 -9.11 2.68 -14.35
N ILE A 6 -8.00 3.13 -13.78
CA ILE A 6 -6.72 2.44 -14.00
C ILE A 6 -6.84 1.00 -13.49
N ASP A 7 -6.15 0.06 -14.13
CA ASP A 7 -6.14 -1.31 -13.67
C ASP A 7 -5.26 -1.48 -12.41
N LYS A 8 -5.43 -2.63 -11.74
CA LYS A 8 -4.66 -2.98 -10.53
C LYS A 8 -3.15 -2.96 -10.78
N GLY A 9 -2.68 -3.49 -11.91
CA GLY A 9 -1.25 -3.53 -12.24
C GLY A 9 -0.67 -2.12 -12.39
N LYS A 10 -1.44 -1.19 -12.99
CA LYS A 10 -1.02 0.21 -13.06
C LYS A 10 -0.91 0.87 -11.69
N ALA A 11 -1.85 0.60 -10.78
CA ALA A 11 -1.78 1.09 -9.40
C ALA A 11 -0.53 0.55 -8.66
N GLU A 12 -0.21 -0.74 -8.83
CA GLU A 12 1.00 -1.35 -8.26
C GLU A 12 2.30 -0.76 -8.80
N GLU A 13 2.36 -0.48 -10.10
CA GLU A 13 3.51 0.19 -10.73
C GLU A 13 3.72 1.60 -10.15
N ILE A 14 2.64 2.38 -10.03
CA ILE A 14 2.67 3.73 -9.45
C ILE A 14 3.13 3.66 -7.99
N ALA A 15 2.57 2.76 -7.19
CA ALA A 15 2.94 2.58 -5.80
C ALA A 15 4.41 2.17 -5.65
N ARG A 16 4.89 1.23 -6.47
CA ARG A 16 6.29 0.79 -6.45
C ARG A 16 7.24 1.92 -6.81
N ALA A 17 6.95 2.67 -7.88
CA ALA A 17 7.78 3.81 -8.29
C ALA A 17 7.80 4.91 -7.22
N PHE A 18 6.66 5.17 -6.58
CA PHE A 18 6.56 6.12 -5.48
C PHE A 18 7.35 5.67 -4.25
N ALA A 19 7.20 4.40 -3.85
CA ALA A 19 7.92 3.82 -2.71
C ALA A 19 9.43 3.76 -2.94
N GLN A 20 9.89 3.38 -4.14
CA GLN A 20 11.32 3.36 -4.50
C GLN A 20 11.98 4.73 -4.36
N ARG A 21 11.28 5.80 -4.74
CA ARG A 21 11.76 7.18 -4.55
C ARG A 21 11.80 7.60 -3.08
N ARG A 22 10.90 7.04 -2.25
CA ARG A 22 10.78 7.41 -0.84
C ARG A 22 11.72 6.63 0.07
N PHE A 23 12.04 5.39 -0.29
CA PHE A 23 12.91 4.47 0.44
C PHE A 23 14.09 4.07 -0.45
N GLU A 24 14.93 5.05 -0.79
CA GLU A 24 16.09 4.80 -1.63
C GLU A 24 16.98 3.70 -1.05
N GLY A 25 17.44 2.79 -1.91
CA GLY A 25 18.26 1.64 -1.53
C GLY A 25 17.50 0.48 -0.88
N SER A 26 16.18 0.58 -0.71
CA SER A 26 15.35 -0.52 -0.19
C SER A 26 14.80 -1.40 -1.29
N GLN A 27 14.68 -2.70 -1.02
CA GLN A 27 13.88 -3.59 -1.85
C GLN A 27 12.40 -3.36 -1.56
N ILE A 28 11.62 -3.11 -2.61
CA ILE A 28 10.17 -2.87 -2.49
C ILE A 28 9.40 -4.09 -2.96
N THR A 29 8.59 -4.67 -2.08
CA THR A 29 7.67 -5.78 -2.39
C THR A 29 6.23 -5.33 -2.20
N ILE A 30 5.38 -5.53 -3.21
CA ILE A 30 3.95 -5.28 -3.06
C ILE A 30 3.29 -6.54 -2.51
N ALA A 31 2.55 -6.41 -1.42
CA ALA A 31 1.90 -7.52 -0.73
C ALA A 31 0.41 -7.65 -1.11
N ALA A 32 -0.29 -6.53 -1.22
CA ALA A 32 -1.70 -6.51 -1.57
C ALA A 32 -2.09 -5.20 -2.24
N THR A 33 -3.13 -5.28 -3.07
CA THR A 33 -3.76 -4.12 -3.70
C THR A 33 -5.25 -4.32 -3.70
N GLU A 34 -5.97 -3.37 -3.12
CA GLU A 34 -7.43 -3.36 -3.06
C GLU A 34 -7.96 -2.05 -3.61
N ARG A 35 -9.13 -2.11 -4.27
CA ARG A 35 -9.85 -0.90 -4.68
C ARG A 35 -10.98 -0.67 -3.68
N THR A 36 -10.97 0.50 -3.05
CA THR A 36 -11.96 0.95 -2.09
C THR A 36 -12.54 2.31 -2.51
N GLU A 37 -13.40 2.88 -1.67
CA GLU A 37 -13.91 4.23 -1.81
C GLU A 37 -13.65 5.03 -0.52
N VAL A 38 -13.02 6.19 -0.65
CA VAL A 38 -12.74 7.11 0.46
C VAL A 38 -13.44 8.43 0.16
N ALA A 39 -14.43 8.80 0.97
CA ALA A 39 -15.22 10.03 0.80
C ALA A 39 -15.81 10.21 -0.62
N GLY A 40 -16.30 9.12 -1.24
CA GLY A 40 -16.87 9.15 -2.60
C GLY A 40 -15.83 9.14 -3.73
N ILE A 41 -14.54 9.05 -3.40
CA ILE A 41 -13.45 8.94 -4.37
C ILE A 41 -13.02 7.47 -4.44
N PRO A 42 -13.04 6.83 -5.62
CA PRO A 42 -12.53 5.48 -5.77
C PRO A 42 -11.00 5.49 -5.71
N VAL A 43 -10.43 4.64 -4.87
CA VAL A 43 -9.02 4.66 -4.49
C VAL A 43 -8.46 3.25 -4.54
N TYR A 44 -7.24 3.10 -5.04
CA TYR A 44 -6.43 1.91 -4.80
C TYR A 44 -5.60 2.09 -3.53
N GLU A 45 -5.74 1.16 -2.60
CA GLU A 45 -4.85 1.01 -1.45
C GLU A 45 -3.84 -0.09 -1.77
N VAL A 46 -2.59 0.31 -1.98
CA VAL A 46 -1.50 -0.60 -2.29
C VAL A 46 -0.63 -0.77 -1.05
N VAL A 47 -0.67 -1.97 -0.47
CA VAL A 47 0.14 -2.35 0.68
C VAL A 47 1.43 -2.98 0.20
N GLY A 48 2.55 -2.51 0.72
CA GLY A 48 3.86 -3.07 0.42
C GLY A 48 4.81 -3.01 1.59
N ASP A 49 5.95 -3.64 1.41
CA ASP A 49 7.06 -3.64 2.33
C ASP A 49 8.28 -3.00 1.65
N SER A 50 9.01 -2.21 2.42
CA SER A 50 10.34 -1.70 2.11
C SER A 50 11.33 -2.39 3.02
N GLU A 51 12.33 -3.05 2.45
CA GLU A 51 13.31 -3.83 3.19
C GLU A 51 14.74 -3.38 2.86
N THR A 52 15.46 -2.99 3.90
CA THR A 52 16.93 -2.91 3.89
C THR A 52 17.47 -4.00 4.83
N PRO A 53 18.78 -4.31 4.80
CA PRO A 53 19.37 -5.28 5.72
C PRO A 53 19.14 -4.97 7.21
N THR A 54 18.81 -3.72 7.55
CA THR A 54 18.70 -3.25 8.95
C THR A 54 17.28 -2.87 9.35
N VAL A 55 16.38 -2.58 8.39
CA VAL A 55 15.04 -2.08 8.68
C VAL A 55 14.04 -2.64 7.68
N LYS A 56 12.92 -3.15 8.21
CA LYS A 56 11.71 -3.44 7.44
C LYS A 56 10.60 -2.46 7.81
N LEU A 57 10.02 -1.80 6.80
CA LEU A 57 8.89 -0.88 6.95
C LEU A 57 7.74 -1.36 6.07
N SER A 58 6.55 -1.50 6.65
CA SER A 58 5.34 -1.72 5.86
C SER A 58 4.73 -0.36 5.53
N PHE A 59 4.15 -0.24 4.34
CA PHE A 59 3.53 1.00 3.88
C PHE A 59 2.20 0.73 3.17
N THR A 60 1.35 1.74 3.12
CA THR A 60 0.17 1.78 2.25
C THR A 60 0.20 3.06 1.43
N VAL A 61 0.15 2.92 0.09
CA VAL A 61 0.01 4.03 -0.84
C VAL A 61 -1.44 4.12 -1.29
N GLN A 62 -2.02 5.31 -1.18
CA GLN A 62 -3.37 5.59 -1.66
C GLN A 62 -3.31 6.33 -3.00
N ILE A 63 -3.96 5.76 -4.00
CA ILE A 63 -3.91 6.21 -5.40
C ILE A 63 -5.33 6.43 -5.91
N ASP A 64 -5.61 7.59 -6.47
CA ASP A 64 -6.92 7.86 -7.09
C ASP A 64 -7.11 6.94 -8.30
N ALA A 65 -8.18 6.13 -8.29
CA ALA A 65 -8.40 5.09 -9.28
C ALA A 65 -8.77 5.63 -10.67
N LYS A 66 -9.14 6.91 -10.79
CA LYS A 66 -9.47 7.55 -12.09
C LYS A 66 -8.25 8.20 -12.73
N THR A 67 -7.39 8.80 -11.91
CA THR A 67 -6.29 9.67 -12.37
C THR A 67 -4.91 9.04 -12.19
N GLY A 68 -4.78 8.01 -11.35
CA GLY A 68 -3.50 7.42 -10.97
C GLY A 68 -2.63 8.33 -10.09
N LYS A 69 -3.21 9.40 -9.54
CA LYS A 69 -2.48 10.32 -8.68
C LYS A 69 -2.34 9.74 -7.27
N VAL A 70 -1.11 9.68 -6.77
CA VAL A 70 -0.82 9.38 -5.36
C VAL A 70 -1.27 10.56 -4.50
N PHE A 71 -2.04 10.30 -3.45
CA PHE A 71 -2.46 11.34 -2.50
C PHE A 71 -2.21 10.98 -1.03
N GLY A 72 -1.84 9.73 -0.73
CA GLY A 72 -1.56 9.29 0.63
C GLY A 72 -0.42 8.27 0.72
N LEU A 73 0.36 8.36 1.79
CA LEU A 73 1.35 7.36 2.21
C LEU A 73 1.22 7.17 3.71
N HIS A 74 0.88 5.95 4.12
CA HIS A 74 0.88 5.54 5.52
C HIS A 74 2.07 4.63 5.78
N LEU A 75 2.85 4.94 6.82
CA LEU A 75 4.00 4.15 7.23
C LEU A 75 3.67 3.40 8.51
N PHE A 76 3.93 2.11 8.50
CA PHE A 76 3.85 1.25 9.66
C PHE A 76 5.29 0.84 9.98
N HIS A 77 5.89 1.48 10.99
CA HIS A 77 7.10 0.96 11.60
C HIS A 77 6.76 -0.40 12.18
N GLY A 78 7.52 -1.43 11.83
CA GLY A 78 7.27 -2.79 12.25
C GLY A 78 7.01 -2.88 13.75
N LEU A 79 5.75 -3.07 14.12
CA LEU A 79 5.42 -3.91 15.24
C LEU A 79 5.80 -5.33 14.79
N GLN A 80 7.04 -5.76 15.09
CA GLN A 80 7.36 -7.18 14.97
C GLN A 80 6.27 -7.99 15.71
N GLY A 81 5.61 -8.91 15.01
CA GLY A 81 4.67 -9.86 15.62
C GLY A 81 3.18 -9.56 15.49
N TYR A 82 2.71 -8.88 14.43
CA TYR A 82 1.27 -8.75 14.20
C TYR A 82 0.86 -9.33 12.84
N GLN A 83 0.22 -10.49 12.89
CA GLN A 83 -0.40 -11.13 11.74
C GLN A 83 -1.80 -10.55 11.55
N ARG A 84 -2.17 -10.19 10.32
CA ARG A 84 -3.51 -9.71 9.99
C ARG A 84 -4.47 -10.89 10.14
N SER A 85 -5.33 -10.86 11.18
CA SER A 85 -6.37 -11.86 11.37
C SER A 85 -7.37 -11.79 10.21
N THR A 86 -7.76 -12.94 9.66
CA THR A 86 -8.70 -13.08 8.54
C THR A 86 -10.13 -12.60 8.87
N ASP A 87 -10.41 -12.21 10.11
CA ASP A 87 -11.75 -11.86 10.62
C ASP A 87 -11.95 -10.39 11.00
N GLY A 88 -11.05 -9.49 10.61
CA GLY A 88 -11.31 -8.05 10.65
C GLY A 88 -10.64 -7.26 11.79
N PHE A 89 -10.23 -6.05 11.39
CA PHE A 89 -9.90 -4.83 12.14
C PHE A 89 -9.11 -4.85 13.45
N TYR A 90 -8.46 -5.94 13.86
CA TYR A 90 -7.48 -5.88 14.96
C TYR A 90 -6.18 -6.62 14.65
N LEU A 91 -5.08 -5.92 14.92
CA LEU A 91 -3.74 -6.48 14.95
C LEU A 91 -3.59 -7.23 16.29
N VAL A 92 -3.37 -8.55 16.25
CA VAL A 92 -3.08 -9.38 17.44
C VAL A 92 -1.57 -9.63 17.59
N LYS A 93 -1.02 -9.38 18.78
CA LYS A 93 0.40 -9.55 19.10
C LYS A 93 0.69 -11.04 19.31
N THR A 94 1.50 -11.65 18.44
CA THR A 94 2.08 -12.97 18.70
C THR A 94 3.36 -12.78 19.51
N GLY A 95 3.32 -13.14 20.79
CA GLY A 95 4.50 -13.32 21.64
C GLY A 95 5.11 -14.68 21.47
#